data_AF-A0A2M8NPI0-F1
#
_entry.id   AF-A0A2M8NPI0-F1
#
_cell.length_a   1.000
_cell.length_b   1.000
_cell.length_c   1.000
_cell.angle_alpha   90.00
_cell.angle_beta   90.00
_cell.angle_gamma   90.00
#
_symmetry.space_group_name_H-M   'P 1'
#
loop_
_entity.id
_entity.type
_entity.pdbx_description
1 polymer ?
#
loop_
_entity_poly.entity_id
_entity_poly.type
_entity_poly.pdbx_seq_one_letter_code
_entity_poly.pdbx_strand_id
1 'polypeptide(L)' 'MILIYYALLLFELVLFARILLSWFPNIDRNNPLIKLVFDITEPVLRPIRNALPQTGVFAMIDLSPLLVILGINLLIGFIF' A
#
# COMPACT_ATOMS: atom_id res chain seq x y z
N MET A 1 13.76 17.54 -1.65
CA MET A 1 12.33 17.81 -1.96
C MET A 1 11.89 17.05 -3.21
N ILE A 2 12.50 17.30 -4.38
CA ILE A 2 12.22 16.55 -5.63
C ILE A 2 12.42 15.02 -5.52
N LEU A 3 13.51 14.55 -4.89
CA LEU A 3 13.73 13.11 -4.75
C LEU A 3 12.63 12.42 -3.91
N ILE A 4 12.20 13.07 -2.83
CA ILE A 4 11.16 12.55 -1.94
C ILE A 4 9.83 12.46 -2.70
N TYR A 5 9.51 13.47 -3.50
CA TYR A 5 8.33 13.47 -4.36
C TYR A 5 8.28 12.25 -5.29
N TYR A 6 9.36 12.00 -6.04
CA TYR A 6 9.41 10.87 -6.96
C TYR A 6 9.40 9.52 -6.22
N ALA A 7 10.02 9.44 -5.04
CA ALA A 7 9.95 8.24 -4.21
C ALA A 7 8.52 7.95 -3.73
N LEU A 8 7.77 8.98 -3.33
CA LEU A 8 6.36 8.87 -2.93
C LEU A 8 5.47 8.43 -4.09
N LEU A 9 5.64 9.03 -5.28
CA LEU A 9 4.91 8.62 -6.49
C LEU A 9 5.22 7.17 -6.89
N LEU A 10 6.49 6.76 -6.82
CA LEU A 10 6.86 5.38 -7.12
C LEU A 10 6.24 4.41 -6.13
N PHE A 11 6.25 4.75 -4.84
CA PHE A 11 5.64 3.92 -3.81
C PHE A 11 4.11 3.84 -3.96
N GLU A 12 3.45 4.93 -4.34
CA GLU A 12 2.02 4.95 -4.68
C GLU A 12 1.71 4.03 -5.87
N LEU A 13 2.56 4.01 -6.90
CA LEU A 13 2.45 3.05 -8.02
C LEU A 13 2.55 1.59 -7.55
N VAL A 14 3.46 1.28 -6.64
CA VAL A 14 3.58 -0.08 -6.07
C VAL A 14 2.35 -0.44 -5.23
N LEU A 15 1.75 0.53 -4.51
CA LEU A 15 0.48 0.32 -3.80
C LEU A 15 -0.68 0.03 -4.75
N PHE A 16 -0.77 0.72 -5.89
CA PHE A 16 -1.74 0.38 -6.92
C PHE A 16 -1.55 -1.05 -7.43
N ALA A 17 -0.31 -1.46 -7.69
CA ALA A 17 -0.03 -2.85 -8.02
C ALA A 17 -0.48 -3.81 -6.90
N ARG A 18 -0.20 -3.51 -5.62
CA ARG A 18 -0.65 -4.31 -4.46
C ARG A 18 -2.17 -4.44 -4.40
N ILE A 19 -2.92 -3.37 -4.68
CA ILE A 19 -4.39 -3.38 -4.73
C ILE A 19 -4.87 -4.28 -5.88
N LEU A 20 -4.34 -4.11 -7.09
CA LEU A 20 -4.72 -4.94 -8.23
C LEU A 20 -4.42 -6.43 -7.99
N LEU A 21 -3.25 -6.75 -7.43
CA LEU A 21 -2.88 -8.13 -7.09
C LEU A 21 -3.82 -8.74 -6.05
N SER A 22 -4.44 -7.93 -5.18
CA SER A 22 -5.41 -8.41 -4.19
C SER A 22 -6.74 -8.87 -4.80
N TRP A 23 -7.07 -8.43 -6.02
CA TRP A 23 -8.27 -8.88 -6.74
C TRP A 23 -8.12 -10.28 -7.34
N PHE A 24 -6.89 -10.80 -7.39
CA PHE A 24 -6.58 -12.14 -7.90
C PHE A 24 -6.18 -13.06 -6.74
N PRO A 25 -7.15 -13.71 -6.05
CA PRO A 25 -6.87 -14.49 -4.85
C PRO A 25 -5.98 -15.72 -5.10
N ASN A 26 -5.94 -16.23 -6.34
CA ASN A 26 -5.18 -17.43 -6.72
C ASN A 26 -3.83 -17.11 -7.38
N ILE A 27 -3.32 -15.89 -7.24
CA ILE A 27 -2.07 -15.50 -7.85
C ILE A 27 -0.85 -16.12 -7.13
N ASP A 28 0.14 -16.59 -7.89
CA ASP A 28 1.33 -17.23 -7.31
C ASP A 28 2.22 -16.20 -6.59
N ARG A 29 2.18 -16.20 -5.25
CA ARG A 29 3.00 -15.32 -4.42
C ARG A 29 4.48 -15.68 -4.40
N ASN A 30 4.89 -16.82 -4.97
CA ASN A 30 6.30 -17.16 -5.14
C ASN A 30 6.93 -16.48 -6.35
N ASN A 31 6.13 -15.90 -7.25
CA ASN A 31 6.64 -15.09 -8.34
C ASN A 31 7.48 -13.93 -7.76
N PRO A 32 8.76 -13.77 -8.14
CA PRO A 32 9.64 -12.76 -7.56
C PRO A 32 9.10 -11.33 -7.65
N LEU A 33 8.39 -10.98 -8.72
CA LEU A 33 7.83 -9.64 -8.90
C LEU A 33 6.64 -9.40 -7.97
N ILE A 34 5.78 -10.40 -7.80
CA ILE A 34 4.65 -10.32 -6.88
C ILE A 34 5.18 -10.24 -5.45
N LYS A 35 6.11 -11.11 -5.09
CA LYS A 35 6.76 -11.08 -3.78
C LYS A 35 7.40 -9.72 -3.50
N LEU A 36 8.09 -9.14 -4.48
CA LEU A 36 8.69 -7.81 -4.35
C LEU A 36 7.66 -6.73 -4.03
N VAL A 37 6.51 -6.70 -4.73
CA VAL A 37 5.42 -5.75 -4.44
C VAL A 37 4.94 -5.92 -2.99
N PHE A 38 4.81 -7.16 -2.54
CA PHE A 38 4.37 -7.44 -1.17
C PHE A 38 5.43 -7.01 -0.14
N ASP A 39 6.69 -7.37 -0.35
CA ASP A 39 7.81 -7.06 0.55
C ASP A 39 8.06 -5.54 0.67
N ILE A 40 7.89 -4.78 -0.41
CA ILE A 40 8.02 -3.31 -0.40
C ILE A 40 6.88 -2.66 0.39
N THR A 41 5.64 -3.13 0.21
CA THR A 41 4.45 -2.48 0.76
C THR A 41 4.16 -2.88 2.21
N GLU A 42 4.51 -4.12 2.61
CA GLU A 42 4.14 -4.68 3.91
C GLU A 42 4.68 -3.91 5.12
N PRO A 43 5.93 -3.38 5.14
CA PRO A 43 6.43 -2.60 6.28
C PRO A 43 5.59 -1.38 6.61
N VAL A 44 4.93 -0.78 5.62
CA VAL A 44 4.05 0.40 5.78
C VAL A 44 2.60 -0.03 6.02
N LEU A 45 2.10 -1.02 5.28
CA LEU A 45 0.71 -1.48 5.38
C LEU A 45 0.43 -2.20 6.71
N ARG A 46 1.34 -3.07 7.16
CA ARG A 46 1.16 -3.90 8.37
C ARG A 46 0.86 -3.09 9.64
N PRO A 47 1.63 -2.04 10.01
CA PRO A 47 1.32 -1.26 11.21
C PRO A 47 -0.04 -0.56 11.11
N ILE A 48 -0.40 -0.04 9.93
CA ILE A 48 -1.69 0.62 9.71
C ILE A 48 -2.83 -0.39 9.82
N ARG A 49 -2.69 -1.55 9.17
CA ARG A 49 -3.67 -2.65 9.25
C ARG A 49 -3.86 -3.12 10.69
N ASN A 50 -2.79 -3.23 11.47
CA ASN A 50 -2.87 -3.65 12.87
C ASN A 50 -3.48 -2.59 13.79
N ALA A 51 -3.42 -1.31 13.40
CA ALA A 51 -4.05 -0.22 14.13
C ALA A 51 -5.55 -0.09 13.85
N LEU A 52 -6.04 -0.69 12.76
CA LEU A 52 -7.46 -0.67 12.43
C LEU A 52 -8.28 -1.63 13.31
N PRO A 53 -9.55 -1.30 13.62
CA PRO A 53 -10.44 -2.22 14.31
C PRO A 53 -10.58 -3.53 13.52
N GLN A 54 -10.40 -4.67 14.17
CA GLN A 54 -10.59 -5.99 13.53
C GLN A 54 -12.07 -6.40 13.54
N THR A 55 -12.98 -5.46 13.26
CA THR A 55 -14.43 -5.67 13.27
C THR A 55 -15.11 -5.01 12.05
N GLY A 56 -16.25 -5.55 11.64
CA GLY A 56 -17.02 -5.02 10.51
C GLY A 56 -16.23 -4.99 9.20
N VAL A 57 -16.38 -3.90 8.43
CA VAL A 57 -15.76 -3.74 7.10
C VAL A 57 -14.22 -3.83 7.16
N PHE A 58 -13.60 -3.35 8.24
CA PHE A 58 -12.16 -3.38 8.43
C PHE A 58 -11.58 -4.79 8.60
N ALA A 59 -12.40 -5.76 9.02
CA ALA A 59 -12.00 -7.17 9.09
C ALA A 59 -12.16 -7.91 7.75
N MET A 60 -13.04 -7.41 6.87
CA MET A 60 -13.39 -8.07 5.62
C MET A 60 -12.49 -7.64 4.46
N ILE A 61 -12.01 -6.39 4.49
CA ILE A 61 -11.23 -5.79 3.39
C ILE A 61 -10.02 -5.07 4.01
N ASP A 62 -8.85 -5.25 3.39
CA ASP A 62 -7.65 -4.52 3.78
C ASP A 62 -7.74 -3.07 3.26
N LEU A 63 -8.22 -2.17 4.12
CA LEU A 63 -8.30 -0.73 3.83
C LEU A 63 -6.96 0.00 4.06
N SER A 64 -5.92 -0.70 4.53
CA SER A 64 -4.61 -0.07 4.79
C SER A 64 -3.99 0.60 3.55
N PRO A 65 -4.08 0.05 2.31
CA PRO A 65 -3.51 0.72 1.14
C PRO A 65 -4.18 2.06 0.85
N LEU A 66 -5.49 2.16 1.07
CA LEU A 66 -6.23 3.41 0.86
C LEU A 66 -5.78 4.50 1.85
N LEU A 67 -5.61 4.14 3.11
CA LEU A 67 -5.12 5.07 4.13
C LEU A 67 -3.69 5.53 3.85
N VAL A 68 -2.84 4.65 3.34
CA VAL A 68 -1.48 5.01 2.92
C VAL A 68 -1.51 5.97 1.73
N ILE A 69 -2.32 5.70 0.71
CA ILE A 69 -2.49 6.59 -0.46
C ILE A 69 -2.94 7.99 0.00
N LEU A 70 -3.91 8.07 0.91
CA LEU A 70 -4.34 9.34 1.48
C LEU A 70 -3.18 10.06 2.19
N GLY A 71 -2.42 9.34 3.03
CA GLY A 71 -1.26 9.90 3.72
C GLY A 71 -0.18 10.41 2.77
N ILE A 72 0.12 9.68 1.70
CA ILE A 72 1.07 10.08 0.66
C ILE A 72 0.61 11.38 -0.02
N ASN A 73 -0.65 11.45 -0.44
CA ASN A 73 -1.18 12.63 -1.13
C ASN A 73 -1.15 13.87 -0.23
N LEU A 74 -1.45 13.72 1.06
CA LEU A 74 -1.29 14.81 2.03
C LEU A 74 0.18 15.25 2.14
N LEU A 75 1.12 14.32 2.29
CA LEU A 75 2.56 14.61 2.35
C LEU A 75 3.06 15.34 1.10
N ILE A 76 2.62 14.91 -0.08
CA ILE A 76 2.97 15.58 -1.35
C ILE A 76 2.46 17.02 -1.35
N GLY A 77 1.21 17.25 -0.95
CA GLY A 77 0.61 18.59 -0.87
C GLY A 77 1.21 19.50 0.21
N PHE A 78 1.99 18.97 1.15
CA PHE A 78 2.77 19.80 2.08
C PHE A 78 4.18 20.14 1.56
N ILE A 79 4.72 19.33 0.64
CA ILE A 79 6.08 19.51 0.11
C ILE A 79 6.09 20.54 -1.05
N PHE A 80 4.96 20.77 -1.71
CA PHE A 80 4.78 21.71 -2.83
C PHE A 80 3.54 22.57 -2.62
#